data_AF-A0A961UVM6-F1
#
_entry.id   AF-A0A961UVM6-F1
#
_cell.length_a   1.000
_cell.length_b   1.000
_cell.length_c   1.000
_cell.angle_alpha   90.00
_cell.angle_beta   90.00
_cell.angle_gamma   90.00
#
_symmetry.space_group_name_H-M   'P 1'
#
loop_
_entity.id
_entity.type
_entity.pdbx_description
1 polymer ?
#
loop_
_entity_poly.entity_id
_entity_poly.type
_entity_poly.pdbx_seq_one_letter_code
_entity_poly.pdbx_strand_id
1 'polypeptide(L)'
;MDLNLSLDPDAVLSLQAQLFEQVRELILSGVLKGGGALPPSRHLAERYRISRNTVSLAYDRLITEGYASSRGTAGVFVCEVLPEETLLVSGVPQKRPPD
;
A
#
# COMPACT_ATOMS: atom_id res chain seq x y z
N MET A 1 -11.61 0.60 8.17
CA MET A 1 -10.43 -0.28 8.15
C MET A 1 -9.26 0.56 8.58
N ASP A 2 -8.63 0.14 9.66
CA ASP A 2 -7.69 0.95 10.41
C ASP A 2 -6.28 0.42 10.12
N LEU A 3 -5.48 1.14 9.31
CA LEU A 3 -4.06 0.80 9.15
C LEU A 3 -3.30 1.39 10.32
N ASN A 4 -2.45 0.60 10.98
CA ASN A 4 -1.55 1.05 12.03
C ASN A 4 -0.18 1.41 11.40
N LEU A 5 0.08 2.70 11.22
CA LEU A 5 1.25 3.27 10.56
C LEU A 5 1.98 4.15 11.56
N SER A 6 3.31 4.09 11.59
CA SER A 6 4.16 5.00 12.36
C SER A 6 4.73 6.05 11.42
N LEU A 7 4.24 7.29 11.50
CA LEU A 7 4.72 8.40 10.68
C LEU A 7 5.48 9.39 11.55
N ASP A 8 6.71 9.69 11.17
CA ASP A 8 7.59 10.61 11.89
C ASP A 8 7.87 11.85 11.03
N PRO A 9 7.35 13.04 11.38
CA PRO A 9 7.56 14.25 10.58
C PRO A 9 8.98 14.80 10.65
N ASP A 10 9.79 14.37 11.63
CA ASP A 10 11.16 14.85 11.84
C ASP A 10 12.19 13.93 11.16
N ALA A 11 11.77 12.75 10.71
CA ALA A 11 12.64 11.83 10.01
C ALA A 11 13.13 12.39 8.66
N VAL A 12 14.28 11.88 8.22
CA VAL A 12 14.92 12.24 6.93
C VAL A 12 14.01 11.97 5.73
N LEU A 13 13.12 10.97 5.84
CA LEU A 13 12.15 10.60 4.82
C LEU A 13 10.91 11.48 4.91
N SER A 14 10.40 11.96 3.78
CA SER A 14 9.13 12.69 3.76
C SER A 14 7.96 11.80 4.22
N LEU A 15 6.96 12.39 4.89
CA LEU A 15 5.75 11.68 5.37
C LEU A 15 5.07 10.84 4.27
N GLN A 16 5.05 11.32 3.03
CA GLN A 16 4.50 10.58 1.89
C GLN A 16 5.29 9.29 1.58
N ALA A 17 6.62 9.32 1.71
CA ALA A 17 7.48 8.17 1.46
C ALA A 17 7.34 7.15 2.59
N GLN A 18 7.27 7.59 3.84
CA GLN A 18 7.02 6.71 4.99
C GLN A 18 5.65 6.04 4.91
N LEU A 19 4.62 6.78 4.46
CA LEU A 19 3.28 6.22 4.26
C LEU A 19 3.29 5.19 3.13
N PHE A 20 3.93 5.51 2.01
CA PHE A 20 4.10 4.58 0.90
C PHE A 20 4.79 3.28 1.33
N GLU A 21 5.95 3.36 1.98
CA GLU A 21 6.71 2.16 2.38
C GLU A 21 5.92 1.29 3.35
N GLN A 22 5.31 1.86 4.38
CA GLN A 22 4.53 1.04 5.32
C GLN A 22 3.28 0.43 4.69
N VAL A 23 2.59 1.15 3.80
CA VAL A 23 1.43 0.57 3.11
C VAL A 23 1.89 -0.55 2.17
N ARG A 24 3.00 -0.36 1.46
CA ARG A 24 3.64 -1.40 0.65
C ARG A 24 4.01 -2.62 1.49
N GLU A 25 4.66 -2.44 2.63
CA GLU A 25 5.01 -3.54 3.54
C GLU A 25 3.78 -4.29 4.05
N LEU A 26 2.67 -3.60 4.33
CA LEU A 26 1.41 -4.23 4.74
C LEU A 26 0.76 -5.04 3.59
N ILE A 27 0.88 -4.55 2.35
CA ILE A 27 0.47 -5.29 1.16
C ILE A 27 1.33 -6.55 1.00
N LEU A 28 2.65 -6.41 1.13
CA LEU A 28 3.60 -7.53 0.97
C LEU A 28 3.55 -8.55 2.10
N SER A 29 3.28 -8.10 3.33
CA SER A 29 3.05 -8.98 4.46
C SER A 29 1.70 -9.72 4.37
N GLY A 30 0.87 -9.41 3.37
CA GLY A 30 -0.45 -10.02 3.18
C GLY A 30 -1.53 -9.51 4.15
N VAL A 31 -1.24 -8.45 4.91
CA VAL A 31 -2.23 -7.77 5.77
C VAL A 31 -3.29 -7.10 4.90
N LEU A 32 -2.84 -6.46 3.81
CA LEU A 32 -3.70 -5.92 2.78
C LEU A 32 -3.71 -6.88 1.60
N LYS A 33 -4.78 -7.65 1.47
CA LYS A 33 -4.96 -8.55 0.34
C LYS A 33 -5.21 -7.77 -0.95
N GLY A 34 -4.68 -8.33 -2.03
CA GLY A 34 -5.03 -7.93 -3.39
C GLY A 34 -6.55 -7.86 -3.59
N GLY A 35 -7.02 -6.79 -4.23
CA GLY A 35 -8.45 -6.46 -4.38
C GLY A 35 -9.09 -5.78 -3.16
N GLY A 36 -8.37 -5.63 -2.04
CA GLY A 36 -8.84 -4.92 -0.86
C GLY A 36 -8.96 -3.42 -1.09
N ALA A 37 -10.00 -2.80 -0.52
CA ALA A 37 -10.16 -1.35 -0.56
C ALA A 37 -9.21 -0.68 0.46
N LEU A 38 -8.42 0.30 0.01
CA LEU A 38 -7.66 1.17 0.90
C LEU A 38 -8.60 2.18 1.55
N PRO A 39 -8.32 2.61 2.80
CA PRO A 39 -9.11 3.65 3.42
C PRO A 39 -9.02 4.96 2.63
N PRO A 40 -10.06 5.81 2.68
CA PRO A 40 -10.01 7.08 2.00
C PRO A 40 -8.92 7.98 2.59
N SER A 41 -8.29 8.80 1.73
CA SER A 41 -7.19 9.68 2.12
C SER A 41 -7.56 10.62 3.27
N ARG A 42 -8.83 11.03 3.35
CA ARG A 42 -9.38 11.82 4.46
C ARG A 42 -9.28 11.11 5.82
N HIS A 43 -9.55 9.81 5.86
CA HIS A 43 -9.54 9.03 7.10
C HIS A 43 -8.11 8.85 7.63
N LEU A 44 -7.15 8.52 6.75
CA LEU A 44 -5.73 8.48 7.14
C LEU A 44 -5.20 9.85 7.57
N ALA A 45 -5.57 10.91 6.86
CA ALA A 45 -5.16 12.27 7.19
C ALA A 45 -5.64 12.69 8.59
N GLU A 46 -6.90 12.41 8.92
CA GLU A 46 -7.47 12.70 10.26
C GLU A 46 -6.82 11.84 11.35
N ARG A 47 -6.61 10.55 11.08
CA ARG A 47 -6.03 9.61 12.06
C ARG A 47 -4.59 9.96 12.41
N TYR A 48 -3.77 10.24 11.40
CA TYR A 48 -2.35 10.54 11.55
C TYR A 48 -2.05 12.04 11.69
N ARG A 49 -3.08 12.89 11.65
CA ARG A 49 -2.97 14.36 11.67
C ARG A 49 -2.00 14.90 10.61
N ILE A 50 -2.02 14.32 9.42
CA ILE A 50 -1.21 14.75 8.28
C ILE A 50 -2.08 15.40 7.20
N SER A 51 -1.44 16.10 6.27
CA SER A 51 -2.13 16.71 5.14
C SER A 51 -2.73 15.66 4.22
N ARG A 52 -4.00 15.87 3.80
CA ARG A 52 -4.65 15.04 2.77
C ARG A 52 -3.82 14.93 1.49
N ASN A 53 -3.10 16.00 1.13
CA ASN A 53 -2.22 16.01 -0.03
C ASN A 53 -1.10 14.97 0.09
N THR A 54 -0.49 14.84 1.27
CA THR A 54 0.56 13.84 1.56
C THR A 54 0.05 12.42 1.39
N VAL A 55 -1.17 12.13 1.88
CA VAL A 55 -1.80 10.81 1.70
C VAL A 55 -2.13 10.55 0.24
N SER A 56 -2.69 11.55 -0.46
CA SER A 56 -3.00 11.43 -1.89
C SER A 56 -1.73 11.17 -2.72
N LEU A 57 -0.63 11.86 -2.44
CA LEU A 57 0.66 11.64 -3.12
C LEU A 57 1.22 10.24 -2.86
N ALA A 58 1.10 9.74 -1.63
CA ALA A 58 1.51 8.37 -1.32
C ALA A 58 0.64 7.33 -2.07
N TYR A 59 -0.67 7.55 -2.16
CA TYR A 59 -1.58 6.70 -2.93
C TYR A 59 -1.29 6.75 -4.43
N ASP A 60 -1.06 7.93 -4.97
CA ASP A 60 -0.67 8.12 -6.37
C ASP A 60 0.62 7.37 -6.70
N ARG A 61 1.57 7.36 -5.77
CA ARG A 61 2.80 6.57 -5.90
C ARG A 61 2.52 5.06 -5.85
N LEU A 62 1.69 4.58 -4.91
CA LEU A 62 1.27 3.17 -4.89
C LEU A 62 0.59 2.75 -6.20
N ILE A 63 -0.18 3.64 -6.80
CA ILE A 63 -0.84 3.41 -8.08
C ILE A 63 0.19 3.34 -9.22
N THR A 64 1.10 4.29 -9.26
CA THR A 64 2.16 4.37 -10.27
C THR A 64 3.10 3.17 -10.23
N GLU A 65 3.42 2.68 -9.03
CA GLU A 65 4.28 1.51 -8.82
C GLU A 65 3.52 0.18 -9.04
N GLY A 66 2.19 0.21 -9.17
CA GLY A 66 1.37 -0.97 -9.45
C GLY A 66 0.93 -1.76 -8.21
N TYR A 67 1.17 -1.24 -6.99
CA TYR A 67 0.65 -1.83 -5.75
C TYR A 67 -0.83 -1.55 -5.52
N ALA A 68 -1.34 -0.44 -6.08
CA ALA A 68 -2.73 -0.03 -5.95
C ALA A 68 -3.30 0.43 -7.30
N SER A 69 -4.61 0.61 -7.36
CA SER A 69 -5.32 1.10 -8.53
C SER A 69 -6.46 2.01 -8.09
N SER A 70 -6.53 3.20 -8.69
CA SER A 70 -7.65 4.12 -8.48
C SER A 70 -8.82 3.68 -9.35
N ARG A 71 -9.96 3.38 -8.72
CA ARG A 71 -11.23 3.07 -9.40
C ARG A 71 -12.18 4.28 -9.39
N GLY A 72 -11.65 5.48 -9.65
CA GLY A 72 -12.43 6.71 -9.73
C GLY A 72 -13.18 7.02 -8.43
N THR A 73 -14.51 7.16 -8.49
CA THR A 73 -15.35 7.44 -7.31
C THR A 73 -15.45 6.28 -6.33
N ALA A 74 -15.07 5.06 -6.72
CA ALA A 74 -15.06 3.91 -5.82
C ALA A 74 -13.88 3.94 -4.82
N GLY A 75 -12.89 4.80 -5.04
CA GLY A 75 -11.70 4.92 -4.19
C GLY A 75 -10.50 4.14 -4.74
N VAL A 76 -9.56 3.83 -3.86
CA VAL A 76 -8.29 3.17 -4.20
C VAL A 76 -8.32 1.73 -3.70
N PHE A 77 -7.92 0.80 -4.54
CA PHE A 77 -7.90 -0.64 -4.25
C PHE A 77 -6.50 -1.20 -4.42
N VAL A 78 -6.11 -2.17 -3.61
CA VAL A 78 -4.83 -2.88 -3.75
C VAL A 78 -4.89 -3.75 -5.00
N CYS A 79 -3.82 -3.74 -5.80
CA CYS A 79 -3.73 -4.60 -6.97
C CYS A 79 -3.70 -6.08 -6.56
N GLU A 80 -4.42 -6.92 -7.29
CA GLU A 80 -4.47 -8.36 -7.03
C GLU A 80 -3.19 -9.08 -7.44
N VAL A 81 -2.47 -8.51 -8.39
CA VAL A 81 -1.17 -8.96 -8.85
C VAL A 81 -0.14 -7.93 -8.43
N LEU A 82 0.71 -8.28 -7.47
CA LEU A 82 1.79 -7.41 -7.03
C LEU A 82 2.99 -7.54 -7.98
N PRO A 83 3.66 -6.43 -8.35
CA PRO A 83 4.81 -6.47 -9.25
C PRO A 83 5.92 -7.38 -8.74
N GLU A 84 6.12 -7.46 -7.42
CA GLU A 84 7.11 -8.34 -6.80
C GLU A 84 6.72 -9.83 -6.87
N GLU A 85 5.43 -10.18 -6.82
CA GLU A 85 4.97 -11.55 -7.07
C GLU A 85 5.21 -11.95 -8.53
N THR A 86 5.07 -11.01 -9.49
CA THR A 86 5.36 -11.29 -10.91
C THR A 86 6.86 -11.41 -11.20
N LEU A 87 7.72 -10.77 -10.40
CA LEU A 87 9.16 -10.95 -10.46
C LEU A 87 9.58 -12.27 -9.82
N LEU A 88 8.93 -12.68 -8.72
CA LEU A 88 9.17 -13.97 -8.07
C LEU A 88 8.66 -15.15 -8.90
N VAL A 89 7.58 -15.02 -9.69
CA VAL A 89 7.06 -16.10 -10.55
C VAL A 89 7.94 -16.40 -11.77
N SER A 90 8.97 -15.58 -12.03
CA SER A 90 10.05 -15.93 -12.96
C SER A 90 11.09 -16.89 -12.34
N GLY A 91 10.92 -17.27 -11.07
CA GLY A 91 11.57 -18.40 -10.42
C GLY A 91 10.55 -19.47 -10.04
N VAL A 92 10.66 -20.63 -10.68
CA VAL A 92 10.09 -21.96 -10.35
C VAL A 92 9.22 -22.07 -9.06
N PRO A 93 8.01 -22.68 -9.12
CA PRO A 93 7.16 -22.89 -7.96
C PRO A 93 7.81 -23.85 -6.96
N GLN A 94 8.09 -23.40 -5.73
CA GLN A 94 8.36 -24.27 -4.59
C GLN A 94 7.17 -24.24 -3.64
N LYS A 95 6.09 -24.90 -4.04
CA LYS A 95 5.12 -25.47 -3.11
C LYS A 95 5.27 -26.99 -3.18
N ARG A 96 6.18 -27.53 -2.37
CA ARG A 96 6.22 -28.97 -2.10
C ARG A 96 4.99 -29.30 -1.26
N PRO A 97 4.08 -30.20 -1.70
CA PRO A 97 3.00 -30.66 -0.84
C PRO A 97 3.59 -31.46 0.34
N PRO A 98 3.01 -31.37 1.55
CA PRO A 98 3.33 -32.30 2.63
C PRO A 98 2.77 -33.70 2.30
N ASP A 99 3.50 -34.72 2.74
CA ASP A 99 3.28 -36.18 2.59
C ASP A 99 1.87 -36.65 2.98
#